data_AF-U2VDM9-F1
#
_entry.id   AF-U2VDM9-F1
#
_cell.length_a   1.000
_cell.length_b   1.000
_cell.length_c   1.000
_cell.angle_alpha   90.00
_cell.angle_beta   90.00
_cell.angle_gamma   90.00
#
_symmetry.space_group_name_H-M   'P 1'
#
loop_
_entity.id
_entity.type
_entity.pdbx_description
1 polymer ?
#
loop_
_entity_poly.entity_id
_entity_poly.type
_entity_poly.pdbx_seq_one_letter_code
_entity_poly.pdbx_strand_id
1 'polypeptide(L)'
;MARVAQITKGEKRALKLLVLLAIGSVLVYGAWLTYQYVLAMQSQQVIEEFKQKNEKHMHGAMHTALMLDSTKHSIVTPESLSFGVDYGWSGVMQITVDKYEVFDSPEDAGLAAGEYDEISPEFKTYGFALITFRLKNIDAKPLDSDDDTFNIDTFHYNLSSGASYFNSSAYPQSNQYYYRYKLDPGEEKTVVLGFYLDSDPSDQSPELSIGNGSHMHYHIPLSTEKDDKQ
;
A
#
# COMPACT_ATOMS: atom_id res chain seq x y z
N MET A 1 -12.86 -66.01 -31.52
CA MET A 1 -11.91 -65.40 -32.47
C MET A 1 -12.25 -63.92 -32.59
N ALA A 2 -11.42 -63.03 -32.03
CA ALA A 2 -11.63 -61.59 -32.13
C ALA A 2 -11.15 -61.08 -33.49
N ARG A 3 -12.04 -60.42 -34.27
CA ARG A 3 -11.65 -59.71 -35.49
C ARG A 3 -10.88 -58.45 -35.08
N VAL A 4 -9.59 -58.41 -35.37
CA VAL A 4 -8.80 -57.18 -35.32
C VAL A 4 -9.25 -56.32 -36.50
N ALA A 5 -9.94 -55.22 -36.23
CA ALA A 5 -10.33 -54.26 -37.25
C ALA A 5 -9.08 -53.66 -37.90
N GLN A 6 -8.92 -53.82 -39.22
CA GLN A 6 -7.80 -53.24 -39.96
C GLN A 6 -8.05 -51.75 -40.21
N ILE A 7 -7.22 -50.90 -39.61
CA ILE A 7 -7.25 -49.44 -39.78
C ILE A 7 -7.00 -49.09 -41.26
N THR A 8 -7.92 -48.35 -41.87
CA THR A 8 -7.86 -47.89 -43.26
C THR A 8 -6.77 -46.84 -43.49
N LYS A 9 -6.37 -46.64 -44.74
CA LYS A 9 -5.30 -45.67 -45.11
C LYS A 9 -5.66 -44.22 -44.74
N GLY A 10 -6.95 -43.87 -44.75
CA GLY A 10 -7.46 -42.56 -44.31
C GLY A 10 -7.35 -42.37 -42.79
N GLU A 11 -7.71 -43.38 -42.01
CA GLU A 11 -7.59 -43.36 -40.54
C GLU A 11 -6.13 -43.31 -40.10
N LYS A 12 -5.21 -44.00 -40.79
CA LYS A 12 -3.75 -43.88 -40.53
C LYS A 12 -3.22 -42.46 -40.79
N ARG A 13 -3.75 -41.74 -41.78
CA ARG A 13 -3.37 -40.34 -42.06
C ARG A 13 -3.95 -39.38 -41.02
N ALA A 14 -5.21 -39.58 -40.64
CA ALA A 14 -5.87 -38.81 -39.59
C ALA A 14 -5.16 -39.00 -38.23
N LEU A 15 -4.78 -40.24 -37.88
CA LEU A 15 -4.02 -40.54 -36.67
C LEU A 15 -2.63 -39.88 -36.67
N LYS A 16 -1.92 -39.88 -37.80
CA LYS A 16 -0.63 -39.17 -37.93
C LYS A 16 -0.78 -37.66 -37.76
N LEU A 17 -1.83 -37.07 -38.32
CA LEU A 17 -2.15 -35.66 -38.16
C LEU A 17 -2.47 -35.32 -36.69
N LEU A 18 -3.27 -36.14 -36.01
CA LEU A 18 -3.58 -35.96 -34.59
C LEU A 18 -2.35 -36.07 -33.71
N VAL A 19 -1.47 -37.04 -33.97
CA VAL A 19 -0.20 -37.19 -33.24
C VAL A 19 0.72 -35.98 -33.47
N LEU A 20 0.82 -35.49 -34.71
CA LEU A 20 1.62 -34.28 -35.02
C LEU A 20 1.05 -33.03 -34.36
N LEU A 21 -0.28 -32.87 -34.33
CA LEU A 21 -0.93 -31.77 -33.64
C LEU A 21 -0.72 -31.84 -32.12
N ALA A 22 -0.81 -33.03 -31.53
CA ALA A 22 -0.54 -33.24 -30.10
C ALA A 22 0.92 -32.95 -29.74
N ILE A 23 1.88 -33.37 -30.57
CA ILE A 23 3.29 -33.03 -30.37
C ILE A 23 3.51 -31.52 -30.52
N GLY A 24 2.92 -30.92 -31.56
CA GLY A 24 2.99 -29.48 -31.78
C GLY A 24 2.41 -28.67 -30.62
N SER A 25 1.27 -29.08 -30.06
CA SER A 25 0.66 -28.39 -28.92
C SER A 25 1.49 -28.53 -27.63
N VAL A 26 2.07 -29.71 -27.36
CA VAL A 26 2.97 -29.91 -26.22
C VAL A 26 4.22 -29.04 -26.34
N LEU A 27 4.80 -28.91 -27.55
CA LEU A 27 5.97 -28.05 -27.77
C LEU A 27 5.64 -26.57 -27.60
N VAL A 28 4.51 -26.11 -28.16
CA VAL A 28 4.06 -24.71 -28.01
C VAL A 28 3.76 -24.40 -26.54
N TYR A 29 3.05 -25.28 -25.85
CA TYR A 29 2.75 -25.11 -24.43
C TYR A 29 4.02 -25.16 -23.55
N GLY A 30 4.95 -26.07 -23.84
CA GLY A 30 6.24 -26.15 -23.17
C GLY A 30 7.09 -24.89 -23.37
N ALA A 31 7.12 -24.35 -24.58
CA ALA A 31 7.78 -23.08 -24.88
C ALA A 31 7.12 -21.90 -24.15
N TRP A 32 5.78 -21.84 -24.10
CA TRP A 32 5.04 -20.85 -23.32
C TRP A 32 5.39 -20.93 -21.83
N LEU A 33 5.35 -22.12 -21.23
CA LEU A 33 5.69 -22.29 -19.81
C LEU A 33 7.12 -21.88 -19.51
N THR A 34 8.05 -22.20 -20.41
CA THR A 34 9.46 -21.79 -20.26
C THR A 34 9.60 -20.28 -20.35
N TYR A 35 8.88 -19.64 -21.27
CA TYR A 35 8.85 -18.17 -21.38
C TYR A 35 8.29 -17.51 -20.10
N GLN A 36 7.17 -18.01 -19.57
CA GLN A 36 6.59 -17.51 -18.31
C GLN A 36 7.55 -17.70 -17.12
N TYR A 37 8.22 -18.86 -17.05
CA TYR A 37 9.22 -19.11 -16.00
C TYR A 37 10.41 -18.13 -16.08
N VAL A 38 10.90 -17.82 -17.28
CA VAL A 38 11.98 -16.84 -17.48
C VAL A 38 11.53 -15.44 -17.05
N LEU A 39 10.31 -15.03 -17.40
CA LEU A 39 9.75 -13.75 -16.96
C LEU A 39 9.67 -13.67 -15.43
N ALA A 40 9.17 -14.72 -14.77
CA ALA A 40 9.08 -14.77 -13.31
C ALA A 40 10.45 -14.66 -12.62
N MET A 41 11.47 -15.34 -13.15
CA MET A 41 12.84 -15.23 -12.65
C MET A 41 13.40 -13.82 -12.80
N GLN A 42 13.15 -13.15 -13.94
CA GLN A 42 13.57 -11.78 -14.17
C GLN A 42 12.84 -10.79 -13.25
N SER A 43 11.52 -10.95 -13.07
CA SER A 43 10.75 -10.16 -12.10
C SER A 43 11.30 -10.29 -10.69
N GLN A 44 11.60 -11.51 -10.23
CA GLN A 44 12.18 -11.73 -8.90
C GLN A 44 13.53 -11.03 -8.75
N GLN A 45 14.41 -11.11 -9.75
CA GLN A 45 15.69 -10.40 -9.71
C GLN A 45 15.51 -8.88 -9.60
N VAL A 46 14.63 -8.30 -10.42
CA VAL A 46 14.35 -6.86 -10.40
C VAL A 46 13.74 -6.43 -9.06
N ILE A 47 12.83 -7.24 -8.48
CA ILE A 47 12.23 -6.99 -7.16
C ILE A 47 13.30 -7.01 -6.07
N GLU A 48 14.18 -8.01 -6.05
CA GLU A 48 15.21 -8.13 -5.02
C GLU A 48 16.24 -7.00 -5.11
N GLU A 49 16.67 -6.63 -6.32
CA GLU A 49 17.52 -5.45 -6.54
C GLU A 49 16.84 -4.16 -6.06
N PHE A 50 15.55 -4.00 -6.37
CA PHE A 50 14.78 -2.85 -5.92
C PHE A 50 14.64 -2.80 -4.40
N LYS A 51 14.34 -3.92 -3.74
CA LYS A 51 14.27 -4.03 -2.28
C LYS A 51 15.61 -3.65 -1.65
N GLN A 52 16.71 -4.30 -2.06
CA GLN A 52 18.03 -4.04 -1.49
C GLN A 52 18.46 -2.58 -1.63
N LYS A 53 18.13 -1.96 -2.77
CA LYS A 53 18.41 -0.55 -3.01
C LYS A 53 17.58 0.35 -2.11
N ASN A 54 16.29 0.07 -1.95
CA ASN A 54 15.36 1.01 -1.33
C ASN A 54 15.07 0.75 0.15
N GLU A 55 15.29 -0.46 0.68
CA GLU A 55 14.98 -0.82 2.07
C GLU A 55 15.54 0.19 3.07
N LYS A 56 16.80 0.63 2.89
CA LYS A 56 17.41 1.66 3.75
C LYS A 56 16.82 3.06 3.59
N HIS A 57 16.23 3.35 2.44
CA HIS A 57 15.63 4.65 2.11
C HIS A 57 14.15 4.72 2.48
N MET A 58 13.54 3.62 2.92
CA MET A 58 12.15 3.53 3.38
C MET A 58 12.01 3.84 4.88
N HIS A 59 13.03 4.45 5.48
CA HIS A 59 13.00 4.88 6.87
C HIS A 59 13.19 6.39 6.94
N GLY A 60 12.30 7.04 7.68
CA GLY A 60 12.34 8.46 7.99
C GLY A 60 12.57 8.73 9.47
N ALA A 61 12.45 10.01 9.83
CA ALA A 61 12.47 10.46 11.20
C ALA A 61 11.48 11.62 11.35
N MET A 62 10.95 11.80 12.57
CA MET A 62 10.19 12.99 12.91
C MET A 62 11.00 14.26 12.61
N HIS A 63 10.30 15.35 12.33
CA HIS A 63 10.82 16.67 11.99
C HIS A 63 11.72 16.73 10.75
N THR A 64 11.83 15.63 9.99
CA THR A 64 12.57 15.57 8.74
C THR A 64 11.60 15.53 7.56
N ALA A 65 11.86 16.35 6.55
CA ALA A 65 11.10 16.32 5.31
C ALA A 65 11.43 15.09 4.48
N LEU A 66 10.42 14.28 4.19
CA LEU A 66 10.51 13.09 3.35
C LEU A 66 9.77 13.32 2.05
N MET A 67 10.43 13.00 0.94
CA MET A 67 9.82 13.06 -0.39
C MET A 67 9.21 11.70 -0.71
N LEU A 68 7.89 11.67 -0.90
CA LEU A 68 7.11 10.51 -1.30
C LEU A 68 6.90 10.57 -2.81
N ASP A 69 7.83 9.97 -3.57
CA ASP A 69 7.85 10.02 -5.03
C ASP A 69 7.34 8.69 -5.62
N SER A 70 6.12 8.71 -6.15
CA SER A 70 5.46 7.51 -6.67
C SER A 70 6.24 6.85 -7.83
N THR A 71 7.08 7.61 -8.54
CA THR A 71 7.85 7.12 -9.70
C THR A 71 9.18 6.48 -9.31
N LYS A 72 9.70 6.82 -8.13
CA LYS A 72 10.95 6.25 -7.61
C LYS A 72 10.72 5.11 -6.64
N HIS A 73 9.58 5.13 -5.96
CA HIS A 73 9.27 4.18 -4.89
C HIS A 73 8.39 3.02 -5.37
N SER A 74 8.14 2.93 -6.67
CA SER A 74 7.53 1.78 -7.33
C SER A 74 8.28 1.43 -8.63
N ILE A 75 8.15 0.18 -9.06
CA ILE A 75 8.64 -0.34 -10.33
C ILE A 75 7.59 -1.23 -10.97
N VAL A 76 7.65 -1.35 -12.30
CA VAL A 76 6.88 -2.35 -13.05
C VAL A 76 7.82 -3.50 -13.43
N THR A 77 7.47 -4.71 -13.04
CA THR A 77 8.25 -5.91 -13.34
C THR A 77 8.09 -6.33 -14.81
N PRO A 78 8.97 -7.19 -15.36
CA PRO A 78 8.80 -7.78 -16.69
C PRO A 78 7.46 -8.51 -16.91
N GLU A 79 6.83 -9.01 -15.84
CA GLU A 79 5.48 -9.58 -15.88
C GLU A 79 4.36 -8.51 -15.88
N SER A 80 4.73 -7.23 -15.98
CA SER A 80 3.81 -6.08 -15.92
C SER A 80 3.08 -5.96 -14.57
N LEU A 81 3.70 -6.41 -13.48
CA LEU A 81 3.20 -6.24 -12.12
C LEU A 81 3.86 -5.03 -11.47
N SER A 82 3.09 -4.23 -10.73
CA SER A 82 3.66 -3.15 -9.92
C SER A 82 4.26 -3.72 -8.63
N PHE A 83 5.45 -3.26 -8.24
CA PHE A 83 6.09 -3.59 -6.97
C PHE A 83 6.65 -2.32 -6.32
N GLY A 84 6.44 -2.15 -5.01
CA GLY A 84 6.97 -1.03 -4.23
C GLY A 84 5.94 -0.45 -3.26
N VAL A 85 6.03 0.85 -3.04
CA VAL A 85 5.08 1.64 -2.24
C VAL A 85 4.00 2.19 -3.17
N ASP A 86 2.75 1.91 -2.84
CA ASP A 86 1.58 2.48 -3.47
C ASP A 86 1.02 3.58 -2.57
N TYR A 87 0.99 4.81 -3.10
CA TYR A 87 0.50 5.95 -2.38
C TYR A 87 -0.96 6.30 -2.70
N GLY A 88 -1.57 5.72 -3.74
CA GLY A 88 -2.86 6.17 -4.26
C GLY A 88 -2.80 7.51 -5.00
N TRP A 89 -1.60 7.99 -5.35
CA TRP A 89 -1.37 9.15 -6.21
C TRP A 89 -0.18 8.92 -7.16
N SER A 90 -0.12 9.72 -8.21
CA SER A 90 1.06 9.86 -9.07
C SER A 90 1.79 11.17 -8.75
N GLY A 91 3.11 11.22 -8.88
CA GLY A 91 3.92 12.41 -8.61
C GLY A 91 4.52 12.44 -7.21
N VAL A 92 4.83 13.63 -6.70
CA VAL A 92 5.60 13.83 -5.47
C VAL A 92 4.78 14.59 -4.42
N MET A 93 4.70 13.99 -3.23
CA MET A 93 4.32 14.69 -2.00
C MET A 93 5.53 14.81 -1.08
N GLN A 94 5.53 15.82 -0.23
CA GLN A 94 6.48 15.94 0.88
C GLN A 94 5.71 15.85 2.19
N ILE A 95 6.17 14.98 3.10
CA ILE A 95 5.63 14.87 4.45
C ILE A 95 6.68 15.28 5.49
N THR A 96 6.25 15.87 6.59
CA THR A 96 7.06 16.06 7.79
C THR A 96 6.20 15.80 9.01
N VAL A 97 6.52 14.74 9.77
CA VAL A 97 5.83 14.45 11.02
C VAL A 97 6.33 15.41 12.09
N ASP A 98 5.43 16.22 12.62
CA ASP A 98 5.78 17.29 13.57
C ASP A 98 5.46 16.91 15.01
N LYS A 99 4.47 16.06 15.26
CA LYS A 99 4.07 15.72 16.64
C LYS A 99 3.42 14.36 16.73
N TYR A 100 3.69 13.67 17.84
CA TYR A 100 3.02 12.45 18.26
C TYR A 100 2.60 12.56 19.72
N GLU A 101 1.32 12.30 19.98
CA GLU A 101 0.72 12.36 21.31
C GLU A 101 -0.13 11.12 21.55
N VAL A 102 -0.15 10.67 22.81
CA VAL A 102 -0.93 9.50 23.25
C VAL A 102 -1.81 9.91 24.42
N PHE A 103 -3.04 9.42 24.38
CA PHE A 103 -4.11 9.70 25.33
C PHE A 103 -4.78 8.39 25.74
N ASP A 104 -5.50 8.41 26.87
CA ASP A 104 -6.27 7.26 27.32
C ASP A 104 -7.54 7.05 26.46
N SER A 105 -8.09 8.14 25.89
CA SER A 105 -9.29 8.14 25.04
C SER A 105 -9.31 9.31 24.04
N PRO A 106 -10.16 9.30 23.00
CA PRO A 106 -10.41 10.46 22.14
C PRO A 106 -10.86 11.70 22.91
N GLU A 107 -11.66 11.53 23.95
CA GLU A 107 -12.18 12.61 24.79
C GLU A 107 -11.04 13.29 25.58
N ASP A 108 -10.06 12.51 26.06
CA ASP A 108 -8.86 13.05 26.72
C ASP A 108 -7.94 13.80 25.74
N ALA A 109 -8.02 13.47 24.45
CA ALA A 109 -7.40 14.23 23.37
C ALA A 109 -8.15 15.54 23.03
N GLY A 110 -9.28 15.80 23.69
CA GLY A 110 -10.10 16.99 23.50
C GLY A 110 -11.07 16.89 22.32
N LEU A 111 -11.30 15.68 21.78
CA LEU A 111 -12.25 15.45 20.70
C LEU A 111 -13.67 15.29 21.25
N ALA A 112 -14.65 15.90 20.57
CA ALA A 112 -16.06 15.72 20.89
C ALA A 112 -16.60 14.44 20.24
N ALA A 113 -17.63 13.85 20.87
CA ALA A 113 -18.36 12.73 20.29
C ALA A 113 -18.90 13.10 18.90
N GLY A 114 -18.69 12.23 17.93
CA GLY A 114 -19.02 12.50 16.52
C GLY A 114 -18.01 13.37 15.78
N GLU A 115 -16.76 13.46 16.25
CA GLU A 115 -15.60 13.88 15.44
C GLU A 115 -14.70 12.70 15.04
N TYR A 116 -14.81 11.58 15.76
CA TYR A 116 -14.08 10.34 15.54
C TYR A 116 -15.03 9.17 15.32
N ASP A 117 -14.55 8.11 14.69
CA ASP A 117 -15.32 6.88 14.48
C ASP A 117 -15.49 6.15 15.81
N GLU A 118 -16.73 5.95 16.22
CA GLU A 118 -17.03 5.17 17.43
C GLU A 118 -16.73 3.69 17.16
N ILE A 119 -15.88 3.11 18.00
CA ILE A 119 -15.61 1.68 18.00
C ILE A 119 -16.64 0.94 18.84
N SER A 120 -16.94 -0.29 18.44
CA SER A 120 -17.81 -1.16 19.22
C SER A 120 -17.21 -1.40 20.62
N PRO A 121 -18.01 -1.40 21.70
CA PRO A 121 -17.52 -1.65 23.06
C PRO A 121 -16.79 -2.99 23.25
N GLU A 122 -16.97 -3.93 22.33
CA GLU A 122 -16.28 -5.22 22.32
C GLU A 122 -14.84 -5.15 21.79
N PHE A 123 -14.47 -4.04 21.15
CA PHE A 123 -13.11 -3.80 20.69
C PHE A 123 -12.30 -3.20 21.82
N LYS A 124 -11.31 -3.95 22.31
CA LYS A 124 -10.39 -3.45 23.34
C LYS A 124 -9.39 -2.50 22.69
N THR A 125 -9.27 -1.31 23.24
CA THR A 125 -8.19 -0.37 22.91
C THR A 125 -7.29 -0.14 24.12
N TYR A 126 -6.06 0.26 23.84
CA TYR A 126 -5.03 0.57 24.83
C TYR A 126 -4.79 2.08 24.97
N GLY A 127 -5.57 2.88 24.24
CA GLY A 127 -5.47 4.33 24.21
C GLY A 127 -5.82 4.88 22.84
N PHE A 128 -5.49 6.14 22.64
CA PHE A 128 -5.70 6.88 21.40
C PHE A 128 -4.47 7.71 21.08
N ALA A 129 -3.98 7.63 19.84
CA ALA A 129 -2.85 8.41 19.37
C ALA A 129 -3.30 9.53 18.43
N LEU A 130 -2.70 10.70 18.55
CA LEU A 130 -2.76 11.77 17.55
C LEU A 130 -1.39 11.95 16.91
N ILE A 131 -1.37 11.96 15.57
CA ILE A 131 -0.18 12.25 14.77
C ILE A 131 -0.45 13.53 13.99
N THR A 132 0.36 14.57 14.23
CA THR A 132 0.32 15.82 13.49
C THR A 132 1.48 15.87 12.50
N PHE A 133 1.19 16.16 11.24
CA PHE A 133 2.20 16.29 10.20
C PHE A 133 1.83 17.37 9.19
N ARG A 134 2.84 17.95 8.57
CA ARG A 134 2.67 18.80 7.40
C ARG A 134 2.78 17.96 6.14
N LEU A 135 1.81 18.14 5.26
CA LEU A 135 1.78 17.52 3.95
C LEU A 135 1.80 18.61 2.89
N LYS A 136 2.77 18.55 1.99
CA LYS A 136 2.92 19.47 0.88
C LYS A 136 2.81 18.73 -0.43
N ASN A 137 1.90 19.17 -1.30
CA ASN A 137 1.81 18.67 -2.65
C ASN A 137 2.86 19.40 -3.50
N ILE A 138 3.84 18.69 -4.07
CA ILE A 138 4.80 19.28 -5.00
C ILE A 138 4.18 19.29 -6.39
N ASP A 139 3.81 18.12 -6.89
CA ASP A 139 3.17 17.91 -8.20
C ASP A 139 2.28 16.65 -8.26
N ALA A 140 1.90 16.12 -7.10
CA ALA A 140 1.09 14.93 -6.98
C ALA A 140 -0.35 15.12 -7.49
N LYS A 141 -0.91 14.05 -8.05
CA LYS A 141 -2.29 13.94 -8.53
C LYS A 141 -2.91 12.64 -8.04
N PRO A 142 -4.13 12.65 -7.46
CA PRO A 142 -4.76 11.44 -6.96
C PRO A 142 -5.01 10.46 -8.10
N LEU A 143 -4.87 9.17 -7.81
CA LEU A 143 -5.29 8.10 -8.71
C LEU A 143 -6.72 7.70 -8.37
N ASP A 144 -7.49 7.32 -9.39
CA ASP A 144 -8.85 6.76 -9.24
C ASP A 144 -9.82 7.67 -8.44
N SER A 145 -9.70 8.98 -8.60
CA SER A 145 -10.59 9.98 -8.00
C SER A 145 -11.28 10.83 -9.08
N ASP A 146 -12.61 10.80 -9.09
CA ASP A 146 -13.44 11.62 -9.99
C ASP A 146 -13.56 13.10 -9.54
N ASP A 147 -13.14 13.40 -8.30
CA ASP A 147 -13.34 14.67 -7.61
C ASP A 147 -12.03 15.41 -7.27
N ASP A 148 -10.90 14.93 -7.81
CA ASP A 148 -9.53 15.40 -7.57
C ASP A 148 -9.17 15.45 -6.07
N THR A 149 -9.55 14.42 -5.33
CA THR A 149 -9.25 14.28 -3.90
C THR A 149 -8.31 13.11 -3.60
N PHE A 150 -7.42 13.33 -2.64
CA PHE A 150 -6.53 12.30 -2.10
C PHE A 150 -7.21 11.57 -0.95
N ASN A 151 -6.76 10.35 -0.64
CA ASN A 151 -7.24 9.57 0.51
C ASN A 151 -6.15 9.49 1.59
N ILE A 152 -6.53 9.60 2.86
CA ILE A 152 -5.63 9.43 4.01
C ILE A 152 -5.32 7.96 4.31
N ASP A 153 -6.03 6.99 3.70
CA ASP A 153 -5.79 5.55 3.86
C ASP A 153 -4.35 5.12 3.50
N THR A 154 -3.55 6.00 2.90
CA THR A 154 -2.12 5.79 2.68
C THR A 154 -1.29 5.88 3.96
N PHE A 155 -1.85 6.43 5.05
CA PHE A 155 -1.17 6.66 6.33
C PHE A 155 -1.73 5.73 7.41
N HIS A 156 -0.86 4.92 8.01
CA HIS A 156 -1.23 3.91 8.99
C HIS A 156 -0.43 4.05 10.26
N TYR A 157 -1.06 3.77 11.40
CA TYR A 157 -0.33 3.50 12.63
C TYR A 157 0.05 2.01 12.67
N ASN A 158 1.35 1.71 12.81
CA ASN A 158 1.86 0.33 12.97
C ASN A 158 1.38 -0.70 11.91
N LEU A 159 1.12 -0.27 10.67
CA LEU A 159 0.57 -1.07 9.55
C LEU A 159 -0.84 -1.66 9.75
N SER A 160 -1.41 -1.64 10.95
CA SER A 160 -2.68 -2.32 11.26
C SER A 160 -3.86 -1.36 11.40
N SER A 161 -3.64 -0.15 11.90
CA SER A 161 -4.73 0.73 12.30
C SER A 161 -5.03 1.79 11.22
N GLY A 162 -6.27 1.78 10.72
CA GLY A 162 -6.82 2.89 9.95
C GLY A 162 -7.10 4.10 10.84
N ALA A 163 -7.14 5.29 10.26
CA ALA A 163 -7.46 6.49 11.02
C ALA A 163 -8.92 6.43 11.49
N SER A 164 -9.16 6.91 12.70
CA SER A 164 -10.48 7.08 13.30
C SER A 164 -10.84 8.55 13.48
N TYR A 165 -9.90 9.47 13.28
CA TYR A 165 -10.11 10.91 13.30
C TYR A 165 -9.28 11.57 12.19
N PHE A 166 -9.84 12.58 11.52
CA PHE A 166 -9.14 13.34 10.49
C PHE A 166 -9.63 14.78 10.42
N ASN A 167 -8.75 15.74 10.70
CA ASN A 167 -9.12 17.15 10.81
C ASN A 167 -9.24 17.92 9.47
N SER A 168 -8.82 17.33 8.35
CA SER A 168 -8.64 18.05 7.07
C SER A 168 -9.52 17.51 5.95
N SER A 169 -10.62 16.85 6.30
CA SER A 169 -11.58 16.31 5.34
C SER A 169 -12.17 17.38 4.42
N ALA A 170 -12.37 17.02 3.15
CA ALA A 170 -13.19 17.78 2.21
C ALA A 170 -14.70 17.54 2.40
N TYR A 171 -15.08 16.59 3.27
CA TYR A 171 -16.44 16.09 3.44
C TYR A 171 -16.82 16.02 4.94
N PRO A 172 -18.13 16.07 5.27
CA PRO A 172 -18.56 15.83 6.65
C PRO A 172 -18.34 14.36 7.04
N GLN A 173 -18.18 14.06 8.34
CA GLN A 173 -17.92 12.71 8.84
C GLN A 173 -18.99 11.68 8.45
N SER A 174 -20.24 12.08 8.32
CA SER A 174 -21.32 11.19 7.88
C SER A 174 -21.23 10.76 6.41
N ASN A 175 -20.28 11.30 5.65
CA ASN A 175 -20.07 10.95 4.25
C ASN A 175 -19.04 9.81 4.13
N GLN A 176 -19.31 8.84 3.25
CA GLN A 176 -18.37 7.76 2.92
C GLN A 176 -17.00 8.25 2.41
N TYR A 177 -16.91 9.51 1.97
CA TYR A 177 -15.68 10.16 1.52
C TYR A 177 -15.01 11.02 2.60
N TYR A 178 -15.40 10.90 3.88
CA TYR A 178 -14.79 11.66 4.99
C TYR A 178 -13.26 11.58 5.02
N TYR A 179 -12.68 10.45 4.66
CA TYR A 179 -11.23 10.27 4.62
C TYR A 179 -10.53 10.89 3.40
N ARG A 180 -11.25 11.67 2.60
CA ARG A 180 -10.71 12.36 1.42
C ARG A 180 -10.44 13.84 1.66
N TYR A 181 -9.41 14.36 1.01
CA TYR A 181 -9.00 15.76 1.13
C TYR A 181 -8.51 16.34 -0.20
N LYS A 182 -8.56 17.67 -0.28
CA LYS A 182 -7.94 18.45 -1.37
C LYS A 182 -6.63 19.05 -0.91
N LEU A 183 -5.65 19.01 -1.80
CA LEU A 183 -4.34 19.62 -1.62
C LEU A 183 -3.80 19.99 -3.01
N ASP A 184 -3.91 21.27 -3.38
CA ASP A 184 -3.53 21.74 -4.71
C ASP A 184 -2.00 21.68 -4.90
N PRO A 185 -1.49 21.55 -6.14
CA PRO A 185 -0.04 21.60 -6.38
C PRO A 185 0.61 22.87 -5.83
N GLY A 186 1.63 22.71 -5.01
CA GLY A 186 2.34 23.78 -4.29
C GLY A 186 1.76 24.10 -2.90
N GLU A 187 0.57 23.61 -2.56
CA GLU A 187 -0.08 23.82 -1.26
C GLU A 187 0.59 22.96 -0.17
N GLU A 188 0.66 23.50 1.05
CA GLU A 188 1.06 22.79 2.26
C GLU A 188 -0.05 22.91 3.31
N LYS A 189 -0.38 21.79 3.96
CA LYS A 189 -1.44 21.70 4.97
C LYS A 189 -0.96 20.95 6.20
N THR A 190 -1.35 21.42 7.37
CA THR A 190 -1.19 20.66 8.62
C THR A 190 -2.35 19.69 8.76
N VAL A 191 -2.04 18.41 8.80
CA VAL A 191 -2.97 17.30 8.97
C VAL A 191 -2.80 16.70 10.35
N VAL A 192 -3.92 16.35 10.97
CA VAL A 192 -3.97 15.56 12.20
C VAL A 192 -4.77 14.29 11.92
N LEU A 193 -4.14 13.15 12.17
CA LEU A 193 -4.80 11.84 12.15
C LEU A 193 -4.85 11.27 13.56
N GLY A 194 -5.99 10.69 13.92
CA GLY A 194 -6.15 9.96 15.18
C GLY A 194 -6.37 8.47 14.97
N PHE A 195 -5.80 7.66 15.84
CA PHE A 195 -5.82 6.20 15.75
C PHE A 195 -6.10 5.59 17.12
N TYR A 196 -6.98 4.59 17.16
CA TYR A 196 -7.07 3.72 18.32
C TYR A 196 -5.86 2.80 18.41
N LEU A 197 -5.33 2.63 19.61
CA LEU A 197 -4.24 1.70 19.88
C LEU A 197 -4.82 0.29 20.05
N ASP A 198 -4.67 -0.54 19.02
CA ASP A 198 -5.16 -1.92 18.96
C ASP A 198 -4.25 -2.93 19.68
N SER A 199 -3.06 -2.47 20.07
CA SER A 199 -1.99 -3.25 20.69
C SER A 199 -1.44 -2.50 21.90
N ASP A 200 -0.87 -3.24 22.84
CA ASP A 200 -0.19 -2.63 23.98
C ASP A 200 1.03 -1.83 23.48
N PRO A 201 1.17 -0.54 23.82
CA PRO A 201 2.32 0.28 23.39
C PRO A 201 3.68 -0.29 23.82
N SER A 202 3.72 -1.18 24.81
CA SER A 202 4.93 -1.88 25.23
C SER A 202 5.33 -3.05 24.32
N ASP A 203 4.39 -3.59 23.52
CA ASP A 203 4.62 -4.72 22.63
C ASP A 203 5.22 -4.29 21.28
N GLN A 204 4.94 -3.06 20.84
CA GLN A 204 5.40 -2.53 19.56
C GLN A 204 5.74 -1.04 19.66
N SER A 205 6.96 -0.67 19.23
CA SER A 205 7.35 0.74 19.12
C SER A 205 6.45 1.48 18.13
N PRO A 206 5.97 2.69 18.47
CA PRO A 206 5.03 3.42 17.63
C PRO A 206 5.70 3.94 16.36
N GLU A 207 5.03 3.76 15.22
CA GLU A 207 5.47 4.27 13.93
C GLU A 207 4.31 4.73 13.05
N LEU A 208 4.57 5.75 12.23
CA LEU A 208 3.74 6.08 11.09
C LEU A 208 4.27 5.29 9.89
N SER A 209 3.44 4.37 9.39
CA SER A 209 3.68 3.65 8.14
C SER A 209 2.96 4.33 6.98
N ILE A 210 3.62 4.43 5.83
CA ILE A 210 3.08 5.10 4.64
C ILE A 210 3.14 4.15 3.44
N GLY A 211 1.97 3.86 2.87
CA GLY A 211 1.76 2.95 1.74
C GLY A 211 0.46 2.18 1.93
N ASN A 212 -0.44 2.23 0.94
CA ASN A 212 -1.71 1.52 0.98
C ASN A 212 -1.60 0.19 0.25
N GLY A 213 -1.94 -0.94 0.89
CA GLY A 213 -1.91 -2.27 0.25
C GLY A 213 -0.54 -2.63 -0.37
N SER A 214 0.52 -2.00 0.11
CA SER A 214 1.80 -1.92 -0.58
C SER A 214 2.68 -3.13 -0.30
N HIS A 215 3.62 -3.40 -1.21
CA HIS A 215 4.66 -4.41 -0.98
C HIS A 215 5.80 -3.91 -0.08
N MET A 216 5.97 -2.60 -0.03
CA MET A 216 6.92 -1.89 0.83
C MET A 216 6.21 -0.69 1.46
N HIS A 217 6.65 -0.26 2.64
CA HIS A 217 6.11 0.90 3.33
C HIS A 217 7.25 1.82 3.75
N TYR A 218 6.97 3.11 3.80
CA TYR A 218 7.83 4.06 4.50
C TYR A 218 7.52 4.01 5.99
N HIS A 219 8.55 3.94 6.83
CA HIS A 219 8.41 3.88 8.28
C HIS A 219 9.02 5.12 8.92
N ILE A 220 8.24 5.82 9.74
CA ILE A 220 8.70 6.94 10.56
C ILE A 220 8.48 6.57 12.02
N PRO A 221 9.54 6.23 12.77
CA PRO A 221 9.43 6.02 14.21
C PRO A 221 8.88 7.27 14.88
N LEU A 222 7.97 7.07 15.83
CA LEU A 222 7.32 8.14 16.57
C LEU A 222 7.88 8.18 17.99
N SER A 223 8.14 9.39 18.49
CA SER A 223 8.51 9.63 19.88
C SER A 223 7.65 10.76 20.42
N THR A 224 7.34 10.71 21.72
CA THR A 224 6.68 11.84 22.35
C THR A 224 7.72 12.92 22.65
N GLU A 225 7.33 14.20 22.69
CA GLU A 225 8.28 15.30 23.02
C GLU A 225 8.96 15.15 24.39
N LYS A 226 8.43 14.29 25.28
CA LYS A 226 9.07 13.95 26.56
C LYS A 226 10.31 13.07 26.38
N ASP A 227 10.36 12.29 25.31
CA ASP A 227 11.43 11.32 25.03
C ASP A 227 12.64 12.00 24.37
N ASP A 228 12.43 13.06 23.60
CA ASP A 228 13.49 13.79 22.86
C ASP A 228 14.36 14.71 23.75
N LYS A 229 14.05 14.82 25.04
CA LYS A 229 14.78 15.68 26.02
C LYS A 229 15.71 14.92 26.97
N GLN A 230 15.99 13.64 26.71
CA GLN A 230 16.97 12.85 27.48
C GLN A 230 18.38 12.87 26.88
#